data_AF-A0A662I1H5-F1
#
_entry.id   AF-A0A662I1H5-F1
#
_cell.length_a   1.000
_cell.length_b   1.000
_cell.length_c   1.000
_cell.angle_alpha   90.00
_cell.angle_beta   90.00
_cell.angle_gamma   90.00
#
_symmetry.space_group_name_H-M   'P 1'
#
loop_
_entity.id
_entity.type
_entity.pdbx_description
1 polymer ?
#
loop_
_entity_poly.entity_id
_entity_poly.type
_entity_poly.pdbx_seq_one_letter_code
_entity_poly.pdbx_strand_id
1 'polypeptide(L)'
;MTVSDKDADTVSKIMDIIGYENITYLAVFEDDKLVFWSGMCKKPEIVDRLRELIREFKATRVIFETEEGEAIIGQKDKNMELFLIAKKDVAFTLFELIRSLLKRP
;
A
#
# COMPACT_ATOMS: atom_id res chain seq x y z
N MET A 1 17.90 10.88 -11.47
CA MET A 1 18.18 10.08 -10.26
C MET A 1 18.08 8.62 -10.67
N THR A 2 19.20 7.91 -10.67
CA THR A 2 19.28 6.49 -11.05
C THR A 2 18.66 5.67 -9.93
N VAL A 3 17.52 5.05 -10.21
CA VAL A 3 16.92 4.03 -9.34
C VAL A 3 17.93 2.90 -9.21
N SER A 4 18.25 2.47 -7.98
CA SER A 4 19.20 1.38 -7.81
C SER A 4 18.63 0.08 -8.40
N ASP A 5 19.46 -0.77 -9.00
CA ASP A 5 19.01 -2.02 -9.64
C ASP A 5 18.19 -2.93 -8.70
N LYS A 6 18.38 -2.81 -7.38
CA LYS A 6 17.61 -3.53 -6.36
C LYS A 6 16.18 -3.00 -6.16
N ASP A 7 15.99 -1.70 -6.29
CA ASP A 7 14.66 -1.10 -6.17
C ASP A 7 13.83 -1.45 -7.42
N ALA A 8 14.47 -1.52 -8.59
CA ALA A 8 13.85 -2.00 -9.82
C ALA A 8 13.37 -3.47 -9.74
N ASP A 9 14.15 -4.37 -9.12
CA ASP A 9 13.77 -5.78 -8.94
C ASP A 9 12.59 -5.96 -7.96
N THR A 10 12.57 -5.16 -6.89
CA THR A 10 11.45 -5.17 -5.93
C THR A 10 10.17 -4.64 -6.58
N VAL A 11 10.28 -3.57 -7.38
CA VAL A 11 9.18 -3.03 -8.17
C VAL A 11 8.68 -4.06 -9.19
N SER A 12 9.57 -4.76 -9.90
CA SER A 12 9.17 -5.83 -10.84
C SER A 12 8.37 -6.94 -10.14
N LYS A 13 8.84 -7.43 -8.98
CA LYS A 13 8.14 -8.46 -8.21
C LYS A 13 6.80 -8.00 -7.68
N ILE A 14 6.71 -6.75 -7.22
CA ILE A 14 5.45 -6.14 -6.82
C ILE A 14 4.50 -6.08 -8.03
N MET A 15 4.98 -5.66 -9.20
CA MET A 15 4.19 -5.59 -10.44
C MET A 15 3.73 -6.97 -10.94
N ASP A 16 4.57 -8.01 -10.81
CA ASP A 16 4.22 -9.39 -11.15
C ASP A 16 3.15 -9.98 -10.22
N ILE A 17 3.17 -9.63 -8.93
CA ILE A 17 2.12 -10.01 -7.96
C ILE A 17 0.83 -9.25 -8.21
N ILE A 18 0.92 -7.98 -8.63
CA ILE A 18 -0.21 -7.05 -8.69
C ILE A 18 -1.33 -7.53 -9.62
N GLY A 19 -1.05 -8.35 -10.65
CA GLY A 19 -2.07 -8.96 -11.52
C GLY A 19 -3.29 -8.04 -11.73
N TYR A 20 -3.08 -6.93 -12.46
CA TYR A 20 -3.80 -5.64 -12.54
C TYR A 20 -5.32 -5.55 -12.23
N GLU A 21 -6.09 -6.62 -12.18
CA GLU A 21 -7.56 -6.58 -12.13
C GLU A 21 -8.15 -6.47 -10.72
N ASN A 22 -7.35 -6.65 -9.66
CA ASN A 22 -7.86 -6.71 -8.29
C ASN A 22 -7.36 -5.59 -7.36
N ILE A 23 -6.43 -4.75 -7.82
CA ILE A 23 -5.84 -3.65 -7.03
C ILE A 23 -6.28 -2.31 -7.62
N THR A 24 -7.05 -1.57 -6.85
CA THR A 24 -7.51 -0.22 -7.19
C THR A 24 -6.40 0.79 -6.91
N TYR A 25 -5.68 0.63 -5.80
CA TYR A 25 -4.63 1.54 -5.39
C TYR A 25 -3.59 0.85 -4.50
N LEU A 26 -2.31 1.13 -4.73
CA LEU A 26 -1.20 0.74 -3.87
C LEU A 26 -0.24 1.93 -3.74
N ALA A 27 0.15 2.27 -2.52
CA ALA A 27 1.16 3.28 -2.27
C ALA A 27 2.08 2.95 -1.11
N VAL A 28 3.33 3.38 -1.24
CA VAL A 28 4.34 3.34 -0.18
C VAL A 28 4.83 4.76 0.05
N PHE A 29 4.83 5.16 1.31
CA PHE A 29 5.42 6.41 1.77
C PHE A 29 6.61 6.10 2.65
N GLU A 30 7.71 6.83 2.47
CA GLU A 30 8.87 6.83 3.37
C GLU A 30 9.14 8.26 3.82
N ASP A 31 9.30 8.47 5.13
CA ASP A 31 9.51 9.80 5.74
C ASP A 31 8.48 10.83 5.23
N ASP A 32 7.21 10.40 5.21
CA ASP A 32 6.04 11.11 4.72
C ASP A 32 6.01 11.46 3.22
N LYS A 33 7.00 11.01 2.45
CA LYS A 33 7.08 11.22 0.99
C LYS A 33 6.59 9.99 0.25
N LEU A 34 5.76 10.19 -0.77
CA LEU A 34 5.34 9.11 -1.66
C LEU A 34 6.56 8.63 -2.46
N VAL A 35 7.00 7.40 -2.21
CA VAL A 35 8.13 6.78 -2.91
C VAL A 35 7.69 5.79 -3.99
N PHE A 36 6.48 5.24 -3.86
CA PHE A 36 5.92 4.32 -4.84
C PHE A 36 4.39 4.46 -4.91
N TRP A 37 3.85 4.37 -6.12
CA TRP A 37 2.43 4.28 -6.38
C TRP A 37 2.15 3.39 -7.61
N SER A 38 1.10 2.58 -7.51
CA SER A 38 0.53 1.81 -8.61
C SER A 38 -0.99 1.64 -8.43
N GLY A 39 -1.69 1.21 -9.48
CA GLY A 39 -3.13 0.96 -9.48
C GLY A 39 -3.87 1.67 -10.61
N MET A 40 -5.20 1.51 -10.64
CA MET A 40 -6.06 2.03 -11.70
C MET A 40 -6.47 3.49 -11.50
N CYS A 41 -6.23 4.07 -10.32
CA CYS A 41 -6.65 5.42 -9.98
C CYS A 41 -5.50 6.26 -9.41
N LYS A 42 -5.56 7.59 -9.66
CA LYS A 42 -4.72 8.56 -8.95
C LYS A 42 -4.97 8.47 -7.45
N LYS A 43 -4.04 8.99 -6.63
CA LYS A 43 -4.15 9.01 -5.15
C LYS A 43 -5.56 9.38 -4.67
N PRO A 44 -6.30 8.44 -4.07
CA PRO A 44 -7.61 8.71 -3.50
C PRO A 44 -7.52 9.62 -2.27
N GLU A 45 -8.46 10.54 -2.10
CA GLU A 45 -8.52 11.44 -0.93
C GLU A 45 -8.60 10.68 0.41
N ILE A 46 -9.21 9.48 0.39
CA ILE A 46 -9.32 8.63 1.57
C ILE A 46 -7.94 8.24 2.12
N VAL A 47 -6.89 8.16 1.29
CA VAL A 47 -5.54 7.81 1.74
C VAL A 47 -4.99 8.88 2.68
N ASP A 48 -5.17 10.17 2.35
CA ASP A 48 -4.70 11.25 3.22
C ASP A 48 -5.45 11.26 4.56
N ARG A 49 -6.78 11.06 4.52
CA ARG A 49 -7.59 10.92 5.74
C ARG A 49 -7.15 9.75 6.61
N LEU A 50 -6.82 8.60 6.00
CA LEU A 50 -6.34 7.44 6.75
C LEU A 50 -4.97 7.69 7.40
N ARG A 51 -4.09 8.42 6.71
CA ARG A 51 -2.80 8.84 7.28
C ARG A 51 -3.00 9.76 8.49
N GLU A 52 -3.95 10.70 8.41
CA GLU A 52 -4.33 11.54 9.54
C GLU A 52 -4.86 10.73 10.71
N LEU A 53 -5.81 9.82 10.47
CA LEU A 53 -6.37 8.94 11.51
C LEU A 53 -5.29 8.05 12.17
N ILE A 54 -4.40 7.45 11.38
CA ILE A 54 -3.27 6.65 11.88
C ILE A 54 -2.41 7.48 12.85
N ARG A 55 -2.14 8.75 12.50
CA ARG A 55 -1.33 9.66 13.32
C ARG A 55 -2.08 10.10 14.58
N GLU A 56 -3.34 10.49 14.44
CA GLU A 56 -4.21 10.97 15.52
C GLU A 56 -4.38 9.91 16.61
N PHE A 57 -4.75 8.69 16.19
CA PHE A 57 -5.00 7.58 17.10
C PHE A 57 -3.71 6.83 17.50
N LYS A 58 -2.55 7.22 16.96
CA LYS A 58 -1.28 6.48 17.09
C LYS A 58 -1.45 5.00 16.71
N ALA A 59 -2.32 4.72 15.75
CA ALA A 59 -2.57 3.37 15.28
C ALA A 59 -1.38 2.88 14.45
N THR A 60 -1.10 1.57 14.51
CA THR A 60 -0.10 0.95 13.64
C THR A 60 -0.73 0.42 12.36
N ARG A 61 -2.03 0.14 12.37
CA ARG A 61 -2.77 -0.45 11.26
C ARG A 61 -4.23 -0.04 11.31
N VAL A 62 -4.82 0.19 10.14
CA VAL A 62 -6.26 0.40 9.91
C VAL A 62 -6.73 -0.48 8.77
N ILE A 63 -7.93 -1.04 8.91
CA ILE A 63 -8.57 -1.89 7.90
C ILE A 63 -10.03 -1.46 7.82
N PHE A 64 -10.47 -1.13 6.61
CA PHE A 64 -11.87 -0.85 6.30
C PHE A 64 -12.31 -1.79 5.21
N GLU A 65 -13.50 -2.38 5.35
CA GLU A 65 -14.18 -3.11 4.28
C GLU A 65 -15.40 -2.29 3.89
N THR A 66 -15.61 -2.14 2.59
CA THR A 66 -16.71 -1.36 2.04
C THR A 66 -17.81 -2.27 1.52
N GLU A 67 -19.05 -1.78 1.49
CA GLU A 67 -20.20 -2.53 0.97
C GLU A 67 -20.05 -2.82 -0.54
N GLU A 68 -19.31 -1.97 -1.25
CA GLU A 68 -18.97 -2.08 -2.67
C GLU A 68 -17.96 -3.20 -2.98
N GLY A 69 -17.45 -3.90 -1.95
CA GLY A 69 -16.61 -5.08 -2.12
C GLY A 69 -15.11 -4.79 -2.14
N GLU A 70 -14.69 -3.59 -1.75
CA GLU A 70 -13.29 -3.25 -1.57
C GLU A 70 -12.87 -3.36 -0.11
N ALA A 71 -11.57 -3.58 0.12
CA ALA A 71 -10.95 -3.37 1.41
C ALA A 71 -9.80 -2.38 1.27
N ILE A 72 -9.72 -1.47 2.23
CA ILE A 72 -8.72 -0.44 2.36
C ILE A 72 -7.86 -0.76 3.58
N ILE A 73 -6.58 -1.03 3.35
CA ILE A 73 -5.63 -1.41 4.39
C ILE A 73 -4.51 -0.37 4.42
N GLY A 74 -4.33 0.25 5.58
CA GLY A 74 -3.21 1.13 5.86
C GLY A 74 -2.37 0.58 7.01
N GLN A 75 -1.05 0.59 6.89
CA GLN A 75 -0.14 0.27 7.99
C GLN A 75 1.01 1.26 8.05
N LYS A 76 1.38 1.64 9.28
CA LYS A 76 2.57 2.42 9.58
C LYS A 76 3.55 1.56 10.37
N ASP A 77 4.79 1.51 9.88
CA ASP A 77 5.92 0.87 10.57
C ASP A 77 7.14 1.79 10.50
N LYS A 78 7.57 2.31 11.66
CA LYS A 78 8.65 3.30 11.78
C LYS A 78 8.44 4.51 10.84
N ASN A 79 9.27 4.63 9.81
CA ASN A 79 9.27 5.67 8.80
C ASN A 79 8.52 5.29 7.51
N MET A 80 7.99 4.08 7.42
CA MET A 80 7.29 3.57 6.24
C MET A 80 5.78 3.48 6.49
N GLU A 81 4.99 3.92 5.51
CA GLU A 81 3.53 3.75 5.49
C GLU A 81 3.13 3.03 4.19
N LEU A 82 2.33 1.96 4.30
CA LEU A 82 1.85 1.14 3.19
C LEU A 82 0.33 1.23 3.13
N PHE A 83 -0.21 1.57 1.96
CA PHE A 83 -1.65 1.64 1.71
C PHE A 83 -2.03 0.77 0.53
N LEU A 84 -3.08 -0.04 0.69
CA LEU A 84 -3.66 -0.87 -0.35
C LEU A 84 -5.18 -0.67 -0.38
N ILE A 85 -5.73 -0.51 -1.57
CA ILE A 85 -7.16 -0.61 -1.89
C ILE A 85 -7.30 -1.72 -2.93
N ALA A 86 -8.02 -2.76 -2.61
CA ALA A 86 -8.19 -3.94 -3.45
C ALA A 86 -9.54 -4.60 -3.18
N LYS A 87 -9.96 -5.53 -4.04
CA LYS A 87 -11.15 -6.36 -3.76
C LYS A 87 -10.97 -7.10 -2.43
N LYS A 88 -11.98 -7.05 -1.56
CA LYS A 88 -11.91 -7.56 -0.18
C LYS A 88 -11.47 -9.03 -0.11
N ASP A 89 -11.87 -9.85 -1.10
CA ASP A 89 -11.57 -11.27 -1.18
C ASP A 89 -10.06 -11.59 -1.24
N VAL A 90 -9.26 -10.65 -1.75
CA VAL A 90 -7.81 -10.83 -1.94
C VAL A 90 -6.96 -9.77 -1.24
N ALA A 91 -7.57 -8.69 -0.76
CA ALA A 91 -6.87 -7.53 -0.21
C ALA A 91 -5.91 -7.89 0.93
N PHE A 92 -6.35 -8.71 1.88
CA PHE A 92 -5.51 -9.10 3.02
C PHE A 92 -4.28 -9.91 2.57
N THR A 93 -4.49 -10.91 1.71
CA THR A 93 -3.40 -11.75 1.18
C THR A 93 -2.40 -10.91 0.38
N LEU A 94 -2.89 -10.04 -0.51
CA LEU A 94 -2.05 -9.15 -1.30
C LEU A 94 -1.25 -8.19 -0.40
N PHE A 95 -1.91 -7.62 0.60
CA PHE A 95 -1.26 -6.72 1.55
C PHE A 95 -0.12 -7.40 2.29
N GLU A 96 -0.34 -8.60 2.82
CA GLU A 96 0.67 -9.34 3.57
C GLU A 96 1.84 -9.79 2.69
N LEU A 97 1.59 -10.17 1.43
CA LEU A 97 2.64 -10.47 0.44
C LEU A 97 3.51 -9.24 0.15
N ILE A 98 2.89 -8.10 -0.18
CA ILE A 98 3.60 -6.85 -0.47
C ILE A 98 4.40 -6.42 0.77
N ARG A 99 3.78 -6.46 1.95
CA ARG A 99 4.43 -6.14 3.23
C ARG A 99 5.65 -7.01 3.48
N SER A 100 5.57 -8.31 3.19
CA SER A 100 6.69 -9.24 3.36
C SER A 100 7.84 -8.94 2.41
N LEU A 101 7.56 -8.46 1.18
CA LEU A 101 8.60 -8.07 0.23
C LEU A 101 9.28 -6.77 0.61
N LEU A 102 8.53 -5.84 1.19
CA LEU A 102 9.06 -4.55 1.66
C LEU A 102 9.87 -4.68 2.95
N LYS A 103 9.57 -5.68 3.79
CA LYS A 103 10.43 -6.04 4.93
C LYS A 103 11.73 -6.66 4.44
N ARG A 104 12.72 -5.81 4.14
CA ARG A 104 14.10 -6.26 3.95
C ARG A 104 14.59 -6.96 5.24
N PRO A 105 15.35 -8.07 5.13
CA PRO A 105 16.13 -8.60 6.24
C PRO A 105 17.20 -7.61 6.70
#